data_AF-A0A2U3N3W3-F1
#
_entry.id   AF-A0A2U3N3W3-F1
#
_cell.length_a   1.000
_cell.length_b   1.000
_cell.length_c   1.000
_cell.angle_alpha   90.00
_cell.angle_beta   90.00
_cell.angle_gamma   90.00
#
_symmetry.space_group_name_H-M   'P 1'
#
loop_
_entity.id
_entity.type
_entity.pdbx_description
1 polymer ?
#
loop_
_entity_poly.entity_id
_entity_poly.type
_entity_poly.pdbx_seq_one_letter_code
_entity_poly.pdbx_strand_id
1 'polypeptide(L)'
;MRSPYNARVPEHKYTQSVQSFYEPALRLLQHMMEKNKARLRKGNYPESNAAVKREDFREQMHHRFRIAIYLTYEIEKSLSKAGLVEFVGSGFLKPKDGGV
;
A
#
# COMPACT_ATOMS: atom_id res chain seq x y z
N MET A 1 4.97 -22.16 -36.01
CA MET A 1 3.94 -21.27 -35.43
C MET A 1 4.55 -20.51 -34.26
N ARG A 2 4.72 -19.19 -34.37
CA ARG A 2 5.36 -18.36 -33.32
C ARG A 2 4.24 -17.83 -32.43
N SER A 3 4.19 -18.30 -31.19
CA SER A 3 3.25 -17.83 -30.16
C SER A 3 3.30 -16.29 -30.08
N PRO A 4 2.17 -15.56 -30.11
CA PRO A 4 2.16 -14.10 -29.99
C PRO A 4 2.53 -13.76 -28.55
N TYR A 5 3.83 -13.65 -28.32
CA TYR A 5 4.42 -13.25 -27.05
C TYR A 5 3.79 -11.94 -26.60
N ASN A 6 3.11 -12.03 -25.45
CA ASN A 6 2.86 -10.98 -24.47
C ASN A 6 3.67 -9.72 -24.76
N ALA A 7 2.98 -8.66 -25.17
CA ALA A 7 3.54 -7.32 -25.17
C ALA A 7 3.91 -7.00 -23.71
N ARG A 8 5.15 -7.31 -23.33
CA ARG A 8 5.73 -6.88 -22.06
C ARG A 8 5.69 -5.36 -22.12
N VAL A 9 4.79 -4.78 -21.34
CA VAL A 9 4.73 -3.34 -21.15
C VAL A 9 6.16 -2.91 -20.83
N PRO A 10 6.75 -1.95 -21.57
CA PRO A 10 8.13 -1.58 -21.34
C PRO A 10 8.31 -1.16 -19.88
N GLU A 11 9.37 -1.63 -19.24
CA GLU A 11 9.58 -1.55 -17.79
C GLU A 11 9.42 -0.12 -17.25
N HIS A 12 9.84 0.88 -18.02
CA HIS A 12 9.66 2.30 -17.70
C HIS A 12 8.19 2.74 -17.58
N LYS A 13 7.29 2.22 -18.43
CA LYS A 13 5.84 2.51 -18.33
C LYS A 13 5.23 1.80 -17.13
N TYR A 14 5.71 0.59 -16.83
CA TYR A 14 5.28 -0.16 -15.65
C TYR A 14 5.67 0.55 -14.35
N THR A 15 6.92 1.01 -14.22
CA THR A 15 7.38 1.78 -13.05
C THR A 15 6.62 3.10 -12.90
N GLN A 16 6.38 3.83 -13.99
CA GLN A 16 5.56 5.05 -13.95
C GLN A 16 4.14 4.76 -13.47
N SER A 17 3.50 3.71 -13.99
CA SER A 17 2.17 3.31 -13.51
C SER A 17 2.17 3.01 -12.01
N VAL A 18 3.16 2.29 -11.49
CA VAL A 18 3.27 1.99 -10.05
C VAL A 18 3.46 3.27 -9.22
N GLN A 19 4.32 4.18 -9.67
CA GLN A 19 4.59 5.45 -8.97
C GLN A 19 3.36 6.38 -8.96
N SER A 20 2.55 6.39 -10.03
CA SER A 20 1.29 7.15 -10.05
C SER A 20 0.31 6.73 -8.95
N PHE A 21 0.47 5.55 -8.35
CA PHE A 21 -0.36 5.10 -7.22
C PHE A 21 0.22 5.43 -5.84
N TYR A 22 1.37 6.10 -5.74
CA TYR A 22 1.98 6.37 -4.43
C TYR A 22 1.13 7.27 -3.55
N GLU A 23 0.79 8.46 -4.04
CA GLU A 23 -0.06 9.41 -3.33
C GLU A 23 -1.43 8.82 -2.96
N PRO A 24 -2.20 8.19 -3.87
CA PRO A 24 -3.49 7.62 -3.49
C PRO A 24 -3.34 6.45 -2.51
N ALA A 25 -2.31 5.61 -2.62
CA ALA A 25 -2.05 4.53 -1.68
C ALA A 25 -1.67 5.06 -0.28
N LEU A 26 -0.86 6.12 -0.20
CA LEU A 26 -0.53 6.76 1.07
C LEU A 26 -1.75 7.41 1.73
N ARG A 27 -2.59 8.10 0.95
CA ARG A 27 -3.85 8.68 1.45
C ARG A 27 -4.79 7.60 1.96
N LEU A 28 -4.88 6.46 1.27
CA LEU A 28 -5.62 5.29 1.75
C LEU A 28 -5.06 4.77 3.07
N LEU A 29 -3.74 4.58 3.17
CA LEU A 29 -3.08 4.11 4.38
C LEU A 29 -3.33 5.04 5.57
N GLN A 30 -3.22 6.36 5.37
CA GLN A 30 -3.52 7.36 6.39
C GLN A 30 -4.98 7.23 6.86
N HIS A 31 -5.94 7.12 5.93
CA HIS A 31 -7.34 6.94 6.29
C HIS A 31 -7.59 5.66 7.11
N MET A 32 -6.92 4.57 6.77
CA MET A 32 -7.00 3.31 7.51
C MET A 32 -6.36 3.42 8.91
N MET A 33 -5.23 4.11 9.02
CA MET A 33 -4.58 4.41 10.29
C MET A 33 -5.49 5.25 11.19
N GLU A 34 -6.10 6.31 10.67
CA GLU A 34 -7.03 7.16 11.44
C GLU A 34 -8.25 6.37 11.94
N LYS A 35 -8.80 5.47 11.12
CA LYS A 35 -9.87 4.56 11.56
C LYS A 35 -9.41 3.64 12.68
N ASN A 36 -8.19 3.08 12.58
CA ASN A 36 -7.66 2.19 13.60
C ASN A 36 -7.36 2.95 14.91
N LYS A 37 -6.77 4.16 14.83
CA LYS A 37 -6.59 5.06 15.98
C LYS A 37 -7.92 5.40 16.65
N ALA A 38 -8.94 5.78 15.88
CA ALA A 38 -10.27 6.06 16.42
C ALA A 38 -10.89 4.83 17.13
N ARG A 39 -10.70 3.62 16.59
CA ARG A 39 -11.12 2.37 17.25
C ARG A 39 -10.37 2.13 18.56
N LEU A 40 -9.06 2.38 18.59
CA LEU A 40 -8.24 2.24 19.80
C LEU A 40 -8.61 3.28 20.86
N ARG A 41 -8.82 4.55 20.49
CA ARG A 41 -9.32 5.61 21.37
C ARG A 41 -10.65 5.20 22.02
N LYS A 42 -11.58 4.65 21.23
CA LYS A 42 -12.87 4.15 21.75
C LYS A 42 -12.69 3.00 22.74
N GLY A 43 -11.67 2.17 22.56
CA GLY A 43 -11.34 1.06 23.45
C GLY A 43 -10.38 1.40 24.59
N ASN A 44 -9.99 2.68 24.76
CA ASN A 44 -9.01 3.12 25.75
C ASN A 44 -7.61 2.48 25.61
N TYR A 45 -7.22 2.12 24.38
CA TYR A 45 -5.91 1.58 24.04
C TYR A 45 -4.99 2.67 23.46
N PRO A 46 -3.65 2.55 23.62
CA PRO A 46 -2.71 3.53 23.10
C PRO A 46 -2.71 3.56 21.57
N GLU A 47 -2.78 4.77 21.00
CA GLU A 47 -2.79 5.00 19.54
C GLU A 47 -1.48 4.56 18.87
N SER A 48 -0.37 4.49 19.62
CA SER A 48 0.92 3.98 19.13
C SER A 48 0.84 2.52 18.65
N ASN A 49 -0.16 1.76 19.13
CA ASN A 49 -0.44 0.40 18.67
C ASN A 49 -1.19 0.36 17.34
N ALA A 50 -1.63 1.50 16.80
CA ALA A 50 -2.26 1.55 15.49
C ALA A 50 -1.27 1.07 14.43
N ALA A 51 -1.63 -0.02 13.77
CA ALA A 51 -0.96 -0.55 12.61
C ALA A 51 -2.03 -1.03 11.62
N VAL A 52 -1.71 -1.00 10.33
CA VAL A 52 -2.59 -1.52 9.30
C VAL A 52 -2.06 -2.87 8.85
N LYS A 53 -2.93 -3.87 8.73
CA LYS A 53 -2.55 -5.18 8.17
C LYS A 53 -2.21 -5.00 6.70
N ARG A 54 -1.12 -5.63 6.25
CA ARG A 54 -0.66 -5.56 4.85
C ARG A 54 -1.69 -6.14 3.90
N GLU A 55 -2.35 -7.24 4.29
CA GLU A 55 -3.42 -7.86 3.52
C GLU A 55 -4.61 -6.91 3.34
N ASP A 56 -5.12 -6.33 4.43
CA ASP A 56 -6.23 -5.38 4.40
C ASP A 56 -5.90 -4.14 3.56
N PHE A 57 -4.66 -3.64 3.64
CA PHE A 57 -4.19 -2.55 2.79
C PHE A 57 -4.21 -2.93 1.30
N ARG A 58 -3.72 -4.11 0.93
CA ARG A 58 -3.75 -4.63 -0.45
C ARG A 58 -5.16 -4.85 -0.96
N GLU A 59 -6.04 -5.43 -0.16
CA GLU A 59 -7.44 -5.64 -0.50
C GLU A 59 -8.14 -4.31 -0.73
N GLN A 60 -7.93 -3.34 0.15
CA GLN A 60 -8.49 -2.00 0.00
C GLN A 60 -7.97 -1.28 -1.25
N MET A 61 -6.69 -1.43 -1.59
CA MET A 61 -6.14 -0.93 -2.86
C MET A 61 -6.78 -1.62 -4.07
N HIS A 62 -6.92 -2.95 -4.03
CA HIS A 62 -7.56 -3.73 -5.09
C HIS A 62 -9.00 -3.26 -5.34
N HIS A 63 -9.79 -3.11 -4.28
CA HIS A 63 -11.18 -2.69 -4.38
C HIS A 63 -11.35 -1.23 -4.76
N ARG A 64 -10.56 -0.32 -4.16
CA ARG A 64 -10.74 1.12 -4.32
C ARG A 64 -10.11 1.67 -5.60
N PHE A 65 -8.97 1.13 -6.01
CA PHE A 65 -8.28 1.57 -7.23
C PHE A 65 -8.61 0.68 -8.45
N ARG A 66 -9.37 -0.40 -8.25
CA ARG A 66 -9.76 -1.34 -9.32
C ARG A 66 -8.55 -1.92 -10.07
N ILE A 67 -7.47 -2.18 -9.33
CA ILE A 67 -6.22 -2.74 -9.87
C ILE A 67 -6.05 -4.20 -9.48
N ALA A 68 -5.33 -4.98 -10.27
CA ALA A 68 -5.05 -6.38 -9.95
C ALA A 68 -4.34 -6.53 -8.60
N ILE A 69 -4.66 -7.58 -7.84
CA ILE A 69 -4.05 -7.81 -6.52
C ILE A 69 -2.52 -7.87 -6.62
N TYR A 70 -1.96 -8.49 -7.66
CA TYR A 70 -0.51 -8.50 -7.90
C TYR A 70 0.10 -7.09 -7.95
N LEU A 71 -0.58 -6.11 -8.57
CA LEU A 71 -0.09 -4.73 -8.64
C LEU A 71 -0.05 -4.07 -7.26
N THR A 72 -0.97 -4.44 -6.36
CA THR A 72 -0.99 -3.89 -4.99
C THR A 72 0.22 -4.34 -4.18
N TYR A 73 0.71 -5.58 -4.39
CA TYR A 73 1.98 -6.05 -3.80
C TYR A 73 3.17 -5.23 -4.30
N GLU A 74 3.19 -4.92 -5.59
CA GLU A 74 4.28 -4.17 -6.21
C GLU A 74 4.29 -2.71 -5.75
N ILE A 75 3.12 -2.08 -5.66
CA ILE A 75 2.97 -0.74 -5.07
C ILE A 75 3.45 -0.73 -3.62
N GLU A 76 2.99 -1.66 -2.78
CA GLU A 76 3.41 -1.73 -1.37
C GLU A 76 4.92 -1.90 -1.21
N LYS A 77 5.52 -2.85 -1.95
CA LYS A 77 6.98 -3.05 -1.95
C LYS A 77 7.71 -1.80 -2.40
N SER A 78 7.19 -1.13 -3.43
CA SER A 78 7.81 0.07 -3.97
C SER A 78 7.71 1.26 -3.01
N LEU A 79 6.59 1.42 -2.31
CA LEU A 79 6.43 2.41 -1.24
C LEU A 79 7.43 2.18 -0.10
N SER A 80 7.65 0.92 0.28
CA SER A 80 8.63 0.58 1.31
C SER A 80 10.06 0.86 0.85
N LYS A 81 10.41 0.50 -0.39
CA LYS A 81 11.71 0.84 -1.00
C LYS A 81 11.94 2.35 -1.10
N ALA A 82 10.89 3.12 -1.38
CA ALA A 82 10.92 4.57 -1.41
C ALA A 82 11.01 5.21 -0.01
N GLY A 83 10.93 4.41 1.06
CA GLY A 83 10.97 4.91 2.43
C GLY A 83 9.71 5.64 2.88
N LEU A 84 8.59 5.50 2.15
CA LEU A 84 7.32 6.16 2.48
C LEU A 84 6.50 5.38 3.52
N VAL A 85 6.71 4.06 3.59
CA VAL A 85 6.08 3.17 4.56
C VAL A 85 7.12 2.26 5.19
N GLU A 86 6.85 1.85 6.43
CA GLU A 86 7.65 0.89 7.18
C GLU A 86 6.84 -0.38 7.44
N PHE A 87 7.48 -1.54 7.26
CA PHE A 87 6.89 -2.82 7.63
C PHE A 87 7.17 -3.11 9.09
N VAL A 88 6.09 -3.36 9.84
CA VAL A 88 6.15 -3.68 11.27
C VAL A 88 5.89 -5.17 11.44
N GLY A 89 6.95 -5.92 11.71
CA GLY A 89 6.90 -7.38 11.73
C GLY A 89 6.54 -7.97 10.37
N SER A 90 5.93 -9.16 10.36
CA SER A 90 5.58 -9.88 9.13
C SER A 90 4.27 -9.41 8.47
N GLY A 91 3.30 -8.96 9.28
CA GLY A 91 1.92 -8.76 8.85
C GLY A 91 1.40 -7.32 8.81
N PHE A 92 2.17 -6.34 9.31
CA PHE A 92 1.68 -4.97 9.46
C PHE A 92 2.54 -3.95 8.72
N LEU A 93 1.94 -2.81 8.40
CA LEU A 93 2.65 -1.64 7.91
C LEU A 93 2.17 -0.37 8.61
N LYS A 94 3.04 0.63 8.61
CA LYS A 94 2.77 1.99 9.08
C LYS A 94 3.35 3.00 8.08
N PRO A 95 2.78 4.20 7.96
CA PRO A 95 3.46 5.30 7.28
C PRO A 95 4.76 5.60 8.03
N LYS A 96 5.84 5.89 7.30
CA LYS A 96 7.10 6.32 7.92
C LYS A 96 6.95 7.77 8.35
N ASP A 97 7.36 8.09 9.59
CA ASP A 97 7.40 9.46 10.11
C ASP A 97 8.29 10.31 9.19
N GLY A 98 7.68 11.23 8.43
CA GLY A 98 8.34 12.02 7.37
C GLY A 98 7.79 11.83 5.94
N GLY A 99 6.74 11.02 5.76
CA GLY A 99 6.14 10.71 4.46
C GLY A 99 5.02 11.63 3.94
N VAL A 100 4.73 12.75 4.61
CA VAL A 100 4.00 13.95 4.13
C VAL A 100 4.32 15.16 5.01
#